data_AF-A0A942XBX0-F1
#
_entry.id   AF-A0A942XBX0-F1
#
_cell.length_a   1.000
_cell.length_b   1.000
_cell.length_c   1.000
_cell.angle_alpha   90.00
_cell.angle_beta   90.00
_cell.angle_gamma   90.00
#
_symmetry.space_group_name_H-M   'P 1'
#
loop_
_entity.id
_entity.type
_entity.pdbx_description
1 polymer ?
#
loop_
_entity_poly.entity_id
_entity_poly.type
_entity_poly.pdbx_seq_one_letter_code
_entity_poly.pdbx_strand_id
1 'polypeptide(L)'
;MAINNYELASKPYTRGFGDNIKTVVEIHLSEGNRYSTNMRELVGDLTSEPEDVLIQAVLDILKAELDPGSAIVKTQVQLEQANQKIAQNKSEQNKLVALANKIDKVVRVMAQDSIMGEKVSYGTTYKEMVELFPLAEVGKVYEPGAIFVVEDPNHVEINGEGKRILIQTNQSFTYQGETLTQLEGAPSQNGLLAVWKWDGTKNDKQPQTSNELETKPVQ
;
A
#
# COMPACT_ATOMS: atom_id res chain seq x y z
N MET A 1 -1.49 -3.23 41.89
CA MET A 1 -2.29 -1.98 42.08
C MET A 1 -3.75 -2.37 42.24
N ALA A 2 -4.50 -1.79 43.18
CA ALA A 2 -5.89 -2.19 43.42
C ALA A 2 -6.87 -1.50 42.45
N ILE A 3 -7.84 -2.25 41.93
CA ILE A 3 -8.93 -1.74 41.08
C ILE A 3 -10.26 -2.07 41.74
N ASN A 4 -11.08 -1.07 42.06
CA ASN A 4 -12.33 -1.25 42.82
C ASN A 4 -12.17 -2.06 44.12
N ASN A 5 -11.06 -1.85 44.84
CA ASN A 5 -10.65 -2.58 46.05
C ASN A 5 -10.26 -4.06 45.82
N TYR A 6 -10.16 -4.52 44.57
CA TYR A 6 -9.62 -5.84 44.23
C TYR A 6 -8.12 -5.81 43.94
N GLU A 7 -7.41 -6.84 44.40
CA GLU A 7 -5.99 -7.10 44.15
C GLU A 7 -5.81 -8.51 43.57
N LEU A 8 -4.65 -8.78 42.95
CA LEU A 8 -4.29 -10.13 42.51
C LEU A 8 -4.06 -11.02 43.73
N ALA A 9 -4.80 -12.12 43.83
CA ALA A 9 -4.66 -13.09 44.92
C ALA A 9 -3.46 -14.03 44.70
N SER A 10 -3.07 -14.22 43.44
CA SER A 10 -1.96 -15.07 43.04
C SER A 10 -1.31 -14.56 41.75
N LYS A 11 -0.09 -15.03 41.47
CA LYS A 11 0.62 -14.68 40.23
C LYS A 11 -0.12 -15.31 39.03
N PRO A 12 -0.51 -14.54 38.01
CA PRO A 12 -1.14 -15.07 36.81
C PRO A 12 -0.28 -16.12 36.13
N TYR A 13 -0.91 -17.17 35.58
CA TYR A 13 -0.20 -18.25 34.90
C TYR A 13 -0.98 -18.78 33.71
N THR A 14 -0.27 -19.30 32.71
CA THR A 14 -0.88 -19.90 31.52
C THR A 14 -1.37 -21.32 31.80
N ARG A 15 -2.51 -21.68 31.19
CA ARG A 15 -3.06 -23.03 31.16
C ARG A 15 -3.46 -23.37 29.72
N GLY A 16 -3.19 -24.59 29.27
CA GLY A 16 -3.47 -25.03 27.89
C GLY A 16 -2.22 -25.05 27.00
N PHE A 17 -2.41 -25.45 25.74
CA PHE A 17 -1.33 -25.60 24.75
C PHE A 17 -1.80 -25.16 23.36
N GLY A 18 -0.89 -24.67 22.53
CA GLY A 18 -1.17 -24.22 21.16
C GLY A 18 -2.14 -23.04 21.11
N ASP A 19 -3.14 -23.10 20.22
CA ASP A 19 -4.15 -22.04 20.07
C ASP A 19 -5.15 -21.94 21.24
N ASN A 20 -5.07 -22.87 22.21
CA ASN A 20 -5.95 -22.92 23.38
C ASN A 20 -5.27 -22.43 24.67
N ILE A 21 -4.20 -21.63 24.56
CA ILE A 21 -3.59 -21.02 25.73
C ILE A 21 -4.57 -20.02 26.36
N LYS A 22 -4.70 -20.11 27.68
CA LYS A 22 -5.48 -19.21 28.53
C LYS A 22 -4.62 -18.72 29.67
N THR A 23 -4.93 -17.55 30.21
CA THR A 23 -4.30 -17.01 31.41
C THR A 23 -5.26 -17.14 32.58
N VAL A 24 -4.86 -17.86 33.62
CA VAL A 24 -5.62 -17.96 34.86
C VAL A 24 -5.27 -16.77 35.74
N VAL A 25 -6.30 -16.01 36.13
CA VAL A 25 -6.18 -14.84 36.99
C VAL A 25 -7.11 -15.01 38.18
N GLU A 26 -6.59 -14.80 39.38
CA GLU A 26 -7.35 -14.80 40.62
C GLU A 26 -7.27 -13.41 41.26
N ILE A 27 -8.43 -12.86 41.62
CA ILE A 27 -8.54 -11.59 42.32
C ILE A 27 -9.21 -11.79 43.67
N HIS A 28 -8.81 -11.00 44.66
CA HIS A 28 -9.49 -10.96 45.95
C HIS A 28 -9.88 -9.53 46.34
N LEU A 29 -10.96 -9.44 47.11
CA LEU A 29 -11.41 -8.24 47.81
C LEU A 29 -11.30 -8.52 49.31
N SER A 30 -10.62 -7.65 50.03
CA SER A 30 -10.52 -7.71 51.49
C SER A 30 -10.82 -6.34 52.08
N GLU A 31 -12.09 -6.08 52.38
CA GLU A 31 -12.55 -4.78 52.89
C GLU A 31 -13.39 -4.98 54.16
N GLY A 32 -12.81 -4.59 55.31
CA GLY A 32 -13.41 -4.82 56.63
C GLY A 32 -13.64 -6.31 56.89
N ASN A 33 -14.90 -6.70 57.09
CA ASN A 33 -15.29 -8.11 57.32
C ASN A 33 -15.64 -8.86 56.01
N ARG A 34 -15.48 -8.22 54.84
CA ARG A 34 -15.81 -8.82 53.54
C ARG A 34 -14.54 -9.38 52.91
N TYR A 35 -14.51 -10.70 52.73
CA TYR A 35 -13.47 -11.40 51.99
C TYR A 35 -14.11 -12.19 50.85
N SER A 36 -13.66 -11.99 49.62
CA SER A 36 -14.07 -12.79 48.46
C SER A 36 -12.91 -13.02 47.52
N THR A 37 -12.78 -14.24 46.98
CA THR A 37 -11.86 -14.56 45.88
C THR A 37 -12.65 -14.95 44.64
N ASN A 38 -12.16 -14.54 43.46
CA ASN A 38 -12.71 -14.93 42.17
C ASN A 38 -11.58 -15.31 41.22
N MET A 39 -11.66 -16.53 40.67
CA MET A 39 -10.71 -17.04 39.68
C MET A 39 -11.41 -17.16 38.32
N ARG A 40 -10.78 -16.65 37.26
CA ARG A 40 -11.26 -16.77 35.88
C ARG A 40 -10.13 -17.11 34.92
N GLU A 41 -10.48 -17.80 33.83
CA GLU A 41 -9.58 -18.04 32.71
C GLU A 41 -9.83 -16.98 31.63
N LEU A 42 -8.81 -16.20 31.31
CA LEU A 42 -8.80 -15.22 30.22
C LEU A 42 -8.25 -15.88 28.95
N VAL A 43 -8.77 -15.51 27.78
CA VAL A 43 -8.32 -16.06 26.49
C VAL A 43 -6.94 -15.49 26.15
N GLY A 44 -6.00 -16.36 25.73
CA GLY A 44 -4.65 -15.99 25.33
C GLY A 44 -3.64 -15.97 26.49
N ASP A 45 -2.37 -15.76 26.14
CA ASP A 45 -1.31 -15.47 27.10
C ASP A 45 -1.28 -13.96 27.40
N LEU A 46 -1.72 -13.61 28.60
CA LEU A 46 -1.80 -12.27 29.14
C LEU A 46 -0.89 -12.13 30.37
N THR A 47 0.04 -13.07 30.60
CA THR A 47 0.90 -13.05 31.78
C THR A 47 1.86 -11.85 31.81
N SER A 48 2.06 -11.19 30.66
CA SER A 48 2.81 -9.94 30.53
C SER A 48 1.97 -8.67 30.68
N GLU A 49 0.64 -8.79 30.73
CA GLU A 49 -0.24 -7.62 30.85
C GLU A 49 -0.16 -6.99 32.25
N PRO A 50 -0.38 -5.67 32.35
CA PRO A 50 -0.44 -4.98 33.63
C PRO A 50 -1.49 -5.57 34.59
N GLU A 51 -1.20 -5.57 35.89
CA GLU A 51 -2.11 -6.14 36.91
C GLU A 51 -3.51 -5.51 36.88
N ASP A 52 -3.60 -4.20 36.65
CA ASP A 52 -4.86 -3.47 36.57
C ASP A 52 -5.71 -3.93 35.38
N VAL A 53 -5.09 -4.23 34.23
CA VAL A 53 -5.77 -4.79 33.05
C VAL A 53 -6.32 -6.19 33.36
N LEU A 54 -5.52 -7.04 34.02
CA LEU A 54 -5.94 -8.39 34.39
C LEU A 54 -7.07 -8.38 35.42
N ILE A 55 -6.97 -7.53 36.46
CA ILE A 55 -8.03 -7.37 37.46
C ILE A 55 -9.31 -6.85 36.80
N GLN A 56 -9.21 -5.84 35.92
CA GLN A 56 -10.37 -5.29 35.22
C GLN A 56 -11.05 -6.32 34.32
N ALA A 57 -10.28 -7.17 33.62
CA ALA A 57 -10.81 -8.25 32.79
C ALA A 57 -11.63 -9.26 33.60
N VAL A 58 -11.13 -9.68 34.77
CA VAL A 58 -11.89 -10.57 35.66
C VAL A 58 -13.16 -9.89 36.19
N LEU A 59 -13.09 -8.61 36.57
CA LEU A 59 -14.25 -7.84 37.01
C LEU A 59 -15.30 -7.66 35.91
N ASP A 60 -14.88 -7.49 34.66
CA ASP A 60 -15.79 -7.35 33.52
C ASP A 60 -16.53 -8.67 33.22
N ILE A 61 -15.84 -9.82 33.35
CA ILE A 61 -16.48 -11.14 33.28
C ILE A 61 -17.53 -11.27 34.40
N LEU A 62 -17.17 -10.96 35.65
CA LEU A 62 -18.10 -11.03 36.78
C LEU A 62 -19.31 -10.12 36.59
N LYS A 63 -19.12 -8.90 36.08
CA LYS A 63 -20.22 -7.98 35.76
C LYS A 63 -21.14 -8.56 34.68
N ALA A 64 -20.59 -9.20 33.65
CA ALA A 64 -21.39 -9.81 32.59
C ALA A 64 -22.16 -11.05 33.06
N GLU A 65 -21.60 -11.83 34.00
CA GLU A 65 -22.30 -12.97 34.62
C GLU A 65 -23.46 -12.51 35.53
N LEU A 66 -23.28 -11.40 36.25
CA LEU A 66 -24.28 -10.86 37.19
C LEU A 66 -25.37 -10.03 36.50
N ASP A 67 -25.03 -9.29 35.44
CA ASP A 67 -25.95 -8.49 34.65
C ASP A 67 -25.70 -8.69 33.14
N PRO A 68 -26.17 -9.83 32.60
CA PRO A 68 -26.01 -10.13 31.18
C PRO A 68 -26.73 -9.12 30.28
N GLY A 69 -27.80 -8.47 30.77
CA GLY A 69 -28.57 -7.49 30.00
C GLY A 69 -27.74 -6.26 29.65
N SER A 70 -27.09 -5.65 30.65
CA SER A 70 -26.22 -4.50 30.43
C SER A 70 -24.98 -4.86 29.59
N ALA A 71 -24.42 -6.05 29.77
CA ALA A 71 -23.30 -6.53 28.97
C ALA A 71 -23.68 -6.68 27.48
N ILE A 72 -24.86 -7.22 27.20
CA ILE A 72 -25.40 -7.33 25.84
C ILE A 72 -25.61 -5.95 25.21
N VAL A 73 -26.21 -5.00 25.93
CA VAL A 73 -26.43 -3.63 25.43
C VAL A 73 -25.09 -2.94 25.11
N LYS A 74 -24.10 -3.02 26.00
CA LYS A 74 -22.75 -2.48 25.76
C LYS A 74 -22.12 -3.08 24.50
N THR A 75 -22.23 -4.40 24.34
CA THR A 75 -21.71 -5.12 23.18
C THR A 75 -22.41 -4.68 21.89
N GLN A 76 -23.74 -4.48 21.91
CA GLN A 76 -24.48 -3.98 20.75
C GLN A 76 -24.05 -2.57 20.34
N VAL A 77 -23.86 -1.66 21.31
CA VAL A 77 -23.38 -0.29 21.04
C VAL A 77 -21.98 -0.31 20.43
N GLN A 78 -21.05 -1.12 20.98
CA GLN A 78 -19.70 -1.27 20.43
C GLN A 78 -19.72 -1.87 19.01
N LEU A 79 -20.61 -2.84 18.77
CA LEU A 79 -20.80 -3.45 17.45
C LEU A 79 -21.33 -2.43 16.44
N GLU A 80 -22.30 -1.60 16.83
CA GLU A 80 -22.84 -0.55 15.97
C GLU A 80 -21.77 0.50 15.63
N GLN A 81 -20.98 0.94 16.61
CA GLN A 81 -19.87 1.86 16.40
C GLN A 81 -18.80 1.26 15.47
N ALA A 82 -18.45 -0.02 15.66
CA ALA A 82 -17.52 -0.72 14.78
C ALA A 82 -18.06 -0.79 13.35
N ASN A 83 -19.33 -1.11 13.15
CA ASN A 83 -19.98 -1.13 11.85
C ASN A 83 -19.98 0.25 11.17
N GLN A 84 -20.26 1.32 11.92
CA GLN A 84 -20.17 2.69 11.40
C GLN A 84 -18.75 3.03 10.96
N LYS A 85 -17.73 2.68 11.74
CA LYS A 85 -16.32 2.91 11.39
C LYS A 85 -15.89 2.11 10.17
N ILE A 86 -16.35 0.87 10.01
CA ILE A 86 -16.11 0.05 8.82
C ILE A 86 -16.74 0.70 7.58
N ALA A 87 -17.97 1.20 7.69
CA ALA A 87 -18.64 1.91 6.59
C ALA A 87 -17.90 3.19 6.19
N GLN A 88 -17.43 3.98 7.17
CA GLN A 88 -16.61 5.17 6.93
C GLN A 88 -15.29 4.82 6.24
N ASN A 89 -14.53 3.86 6.78
CA ASN A 89 -13.27 3.40 6.20
C ASN A 89 -13.44 2.91 4.76
N LYS A 90 -14.52 2.17 4.47
CA LYS A 90 -14.83 1.70 3.10
C LYS A 90 -15.10 2.88 2.16
N SER A 91 -15.79 3.91 2.63
CA SER A 91 -16.03 5.14 1.86
C SER A 91 -14.73 5.88 1.56
N GLU A 92 -13.85 6.04 2.54
CA GLU A 92 -12.53 6.66 2.37
C GLU A 92 -11.63 5.85 1.43
N GLN A 93 -11.62 4.52 1.57
CA GLN A 93 -10.90 3.62 0.67
C GLN A 93 -11.38 3.78 -0.78
N ASN A 94 -12.70 3.84 -1.01
CA ASN A 94 -13.25 4.06 -2.35
C ASN A 94 -12.82 5.42 -2.94
N LYS A 95 -12.75 6.48 -2.11
CA LYS A 95 -12.25 7.80 -2.54
C LYS A 95 -10.76 7.74 -2.91
N LEU A 96 -9.96 7.03 -2.12
CA LEU A 96 -8.53 6.84 -2.39
C LEU A 96 -8.29 6.04 -3.67
N VAL A 97 -9.03 4.96 -3.90
CA VAL A 97 -8.97 4.19 -5.16
C VAL A 97 -9.37 5.06 -6.35
N ALA A 98 -10.44 5.86 -6.22
CA ALA A 98 -10.84 6.78 -7.28
C ALA A 98 -9.77 7.85 -7.57
N LEU A 99 -9.08 8.34 -6.54
CA LEU A 99 -7.97 9.28 -6.70
C LEU A 99 -6.75 8.61 -7.35
N ALA A 100 -6.36 7.42 -6.90
CA ALA A 100 -5.26 6.65 -7.48
C ALA A 100 -5.49 6.37 -8.97
N ASN A 101 -6.72 6.01 -9.35
CA ASN A 101 -7.10 5.83 -10.76
C ASN A 101 -6.99 7.12 -11.57
N LYS A 102 -7.28 8.29 -10.98
CA LYS A 102 -7.07 9.58 -11.66
C LYS A 102 -5.59 9.88 -11.82
N ILE A 103 -4.77 9.60 -10.80
CA ILE A 103 -3.32 9.78 -10.84
C ILE A 103 -2.70 8.87 -11.91
N ASP A 104 -3.07 7.59 -11.98
CA ASP A 104 -2.62 6.65 -13.02
C ASP A 104 -2.93 7.19 -14.43
N LYS A 105 -4.14 7.72 -14.65
CA LYS A 105 -4.50 8.36 -15.92
C LYS A 105 -3.64 9.59 -16.22
N VAL A 106 -3.40 10.45 -15.24
CA VAL A 106 -2.57 11.65 -15.42
C VAL A 106 -1.13 11.26 -15.76
N VAL A 107 -0.56 10.27 -15.06
CA VAL A 107 0.78 9.74 -15.33
C VAL A 107 0.87 9.15 -16.75
N ARG A 108 -0.12 8.36 -17.18
CA ARG A 108 -0.19 7.84 -18.55
C ARG A 108 -0.20 8.97 -19.59
N VAL A 109 -1.08 9.97 -19.41
CA VAL A 109 -1.19 11.10 -20.34
C VAL A 109 0.10 11.92 -20.37
N MET A 110 0.73 12.19 -19.22
CA MET A 110 2.00 12.89 -19.16
C MET A 110 3.13 12.12 -19.84
N ALA A 111 3.20 10.80 -19.62
CA ALA A 111 4.19 9.97 -20.30
C ALA A 111 3.96 9.97 -21.82
N GLN A 112 2.71 9.79 -22.28
CA GLN A 112 2.38 9.87 -23.70
C GLN A 112 2.73 11.24 -24.31
N ASP A 113 2.37 12.35 -23.66
CA ASP A 113 2.71 13.70 -24.15
C ASP A 113 4.23 13.94 -24.17
N SER A 114 4.94 13.49 -23.13
CA SER A 114 6.40 13.65 -23.05
C SER A 114 7.12 12.83 -24.11
N ILE A 115 6.62 11.63 -24.40
CA ILE A 115 7.18 10.69 -25.36
C ILE A 115 6.86 11.12 -26.80
N MET A 116 5.59 11.38 -27.11
CA MET A 116 5.15 11.80 -28.45
C MET A 116 5.63 13.21 -28.79
N GLY A 117 5.74 14.10 -27.80
CA GLY A 117 6.25 15.45 -27.98
C GLY A 117 7.78 15.56 -27.96
N GLU A 118 8.50 14.44 -27.89
CA GLU A 118 9.97 14.38 -27.78
C GLU A 118 10.54 15.26 -26.63
N LYS A 119 9.80 15.42 -25.53
CA LYS A 119 10.12 16.38 -24.45
C LYS A 119 11.09 15.84 -23.39
N VAL A 120 11.54 14.59 -23.51
CA VAL A 120 12.44 13.96 -22.52
C VAL A 120 13.89 14.08 -22.99
N SER A 121 14.55 15.16 -22.56
CA SER A 121 15.95 15.44 -22.92
C SER A 121 16.95 14.60 -22.12
N TYR A 122 16.75 14.47 -20.81
CA TYR A 122 17.70 13.79 -19.92
C TYR A 122 17.32 12.32 -19.68
N GLY A 123 18.32 11.45 -19.67
CA GLY A 123 18.15 10.02 -19.37
C GLY A 123 17.61 9.81 -17.97
N THR A 124 18.08 10.55 -16.98
CA THR A 124 17.58 10.48 -15.59
C THR A 124 16.10 10.79 -15.47
N THR A 125 15.58 11.77 -16.23
CA THR A 125 14.14 12.06 -16.28
C THR A 125 13.35 10.94 -16.94
N TYR A 126 13.90 10.33 -17.99
CA TYR A 126 13.32 9.14 -18.60
C TYR A 126 13.20 8.02 -17.57
N LYS A 127 14.27 7.76 -16.81
CA LYS A 127 14.30 6.73 -15.76
C LYS A 127 13.17 6.90 -14.74
N GLU A 128 13.05 8.11 -14.16
CA GLU A 128 11.98 8.39 -13.19
C GLU A 128 10.59 8.16 -13.79
N MET A 129 10.37 8.58 -15.03
CA MET A 129 9.10 8.39 -15.73
C MET A 129 8.77 6.91 -15.95
N VAL A 130 9.72 6.11 -16.46
CA VAL A 130 9.46 4.70 -16.76
C VAL A 130 9.29 3.87 -15.49
N GLU A 131 9.93 4.25 -14.38
CA GLU A 131 9.76 3.57 -13.08
C GLU A 131 8.37 3.76 -12.46
N LEU A 132 7.56 4.71 -12.93
CA LEU A 132 6.15 4.86 -12.52
C LEU A 132 5.24 3.78 -13.10
N PHE A 133 5.69 3.04 -14.11
CA PHE A 133 4.89 2.02 -14.79
C PHE A 133 5.24 0.62 -14.28
N PRO A 134 4.26 -0.31 -14.27
CA PRO A 134 4.49 -1.68 -13.83
C PRO A 134 5.40 -2.42 -14.81
N LEU A 135 6.26 -3.29 -14.26
CA LEU A 135 7.02 -4.27 -15.04
C LEU A 135 6.07 -5.22 -15.77
N ALA A 136 6.52 -5.68 -16.93
CA ALA A 136 5.78 -6.62 -17.75
C ALA A 136 5.64 -7.97 -17.02
N GLU A 137 4.42 -8.51 -17.00
CA GLU A 137 4.11 -9.80 -16.39
C GLU A 137 3.92 -10.85 -17.49
N VAL A 138 4.66 -11.95 -17.40
CA VAL A 138 4.56 -13.05 -18.38
C VAL A 138 3.19 -13.71 -18.31
N GLY A 139 2.56 -13.90 -19.46
CA GLY A 139 1.21 -14.43 -19.62
C GLY A 139 0.09 -13.41 -19.42
N LYS A 140 0.41 -12.15 -19.10
CA LYS A 140 -0.59 -11.09 -18.92
C LYS A 140 -1.05 -10.53 -20.26
N VAL A 141 -2.36 -10.37 -20.39
CA VAL A 141 -3.00 -9.66 -21.51
C VAL A 141 -3.07 -8.17 -21.17
N TYR A 142 -2.49 -7.36 -22.04
CA TYR A 142 -2.51 -5.90 -21.97
C TYR A 142 -3.53 -5.37 -22.97
N GLU A 143 -4.47 -4.57 -22.47
CA GLU A 143 -5.50 -3.92 -23.29
C GLU A 143 -4.91 -2.84 -24.21
N PRO A 144 -5.60 -2.45 -25.29
CA PRO A 144 -5.19 -1.31 -26.12
C PRO A 144 -4.93 -0.04 -25.30
N GLY A 145 -3.81 0.63 -25.53
CA GLY A 145 -3.40 1.84 -24.80
C GLY A 145 -2.74 1.56 -23.44
N ALA A 146 -2.56 0.29 -23.06
CA ALA A 146 -1.80 -0.05 -21.86
C ALA A 146 -0.33 0.35 -22.02
N ILE A 147 0.25 0.80 -20.92
CA ILE A 147 1.65 1.19 -20.80
C ILE A 147 2.25 0.34 -19.68
N PHE A 148 3.40 -0.27 -19.95
CA PHE A 148 4.19 -1.07 -19.03
C PHE A 148 5.66 -0.98 -19.41
N VAL A 149 6.54 -1.56 -18.59
CA VAL A 149 7.99 -1.54 -18.85
C VAL A 149 8.57 -2.93 -18.95
N VAL A 150 9.53 -3.10 -19.87
CA VAL A 150 10.37 -4.29 -20.02
C VAL A 150 11.80 -3.90 -19.73
N GLU A 151 12.55 -4.76 -19.04
CA GLU A 151 13.99 -4.53 -18.84
C GLU A 151 14.79 -5.11 -20.00
N ASP A 152 15.76 -4.34 -20.50
CA ASP A 152 16.79 -4.82 -21.41
C ASP A 152 18.12 -4.99 -20.64
N PRO A 153 18.46 -6.22 -20.24
CA PRO A 153 19.69 -6.49 -19.49
C PRO A 153 20.96 -6.11 -20.26
N ASN A 154 20.90 -6.13 -21.59
CA ASN A 154 22.04 -5.89 -22.47
C ASN A 154 22.26 -4.40 -22.76
N HIS A 155 21.33 -3.53 -22.37
CA HIS A 155 21.47 -2.09 -22.53
C HIS A 155 22.59 -1.55 -21.64
N VAL A 156 23.44 -0.72 -22.23
CA VAL A 156 24.49 0.03 -21.53
C VAL A 156 24.02 1.47 -21.44
N GLU A 157 23.86 1.95 -20.22
CA GLU A 157 23.35 3.30 -19.98
C GLU A 157 24.28 4.37 -20.56
N ILE A 158 23.68 5.38 -21.20
CA ILE A 158 24.39 6.49 -21.84
C ILE A 158 24.30 7.76 -20.97
N ASN A 159 23.16 8.00 -20.29
CA ASN A 159 22.92 9.18 -19.47
C ASN A 159 22.10 8.89 -18.19
N GLY A 160 22.25 7.69 -17.63
CA GLY A 160 21.59 7.31 -16.38
C GLY A 160 20.10 6.98 -16.55
N GLU A 161 19.68 6.64 -17.77
CA GLU A 161 18.31 6.30 -18.14
C GLU A 161 17.82 4.95 -17.61
N GLY A 162 18.73 4.14 -17.05
CA GLY A 162 18.41 2.79 -16.61
C GLY A 162 18.23 1.82 -17.77
N LYS A 163 17.71 0.63 -17.44
CA LYS A 163 17.52 -0.47 -18.40
C LYS A 163 16.06 -0.73 -18.76
N ARG A 164 15.13 0.05 -18.20
CA ARG A 164 13.70 -0.12 -18.41
C ARG A 164 13.27 0.61 -19.66
N ILE A 165 12.64 -0.13 -20.57
CA ILE A 165 12.09 0.38 -21.81
C ILE A 165 10.57 0.39 -21.70
N LEU A 166 9.98 1.53 -22.04
CA LEU A 166 8.53 1.71 -22.01
C LEU A 166 7.88 1.13 -23.26
N ILE A 167 6.85 0.32 -23.04
CA ILE A 167 6.05 -0.33 -24.07
C ILE A 167 4.64 0.21 -23.97
N GLN A 168 4.08 0.64 -25.10
CA GLN A 168 2.68 1.04 -25.21
C GLN A 168 1.98 0.13 -26.21
N THR A 169 0.90 -0.51 -25.82
CA THR A 169 0.10 -1.33 -26.75
C THR A 169 -0.84 -0.45 -27.57
N ASN A 170 -0.95 -0.71 -28.86
CA ASN A 170 -1.97 -0.10 -29.72
C ASN A 170 -3.19 -1.02 -29.85
N GLN A 171 -2.98 -2.32 -29.69
CA GLN A 171 -4.01 -3.37 -29.71
C GLN A 171 -3.80 -4.32 -28.53
N SER A 172 -4.74 -5.24 -28.29
CA SER A 172 -4.56 -6.26 -27.26
C SER A 172 -3.28 -7.06 -27.53
N PHE A 173 -2.42 -7.17 -26.52
CA PHE A 173 -1.12 -7.81 -26.61
C PHE A 173 -0.88 -8.68 -25.39
N THR A 174 -0.44 -9.93 -25.59
CA THR A 174 -0.07 -10.80 -24.47
C THR A 174 1.45 -10.86 -24.39
N TYR A 175 2.01 -10.44 -23.26
CA TYR A 175 3.46 -10.51 -23.06
C TYR A 175 3.86 -11.93 -22.66
N GLN A 176 4.69 -12.59 -23.44
CA GLN A 176 5.18 -13.96 -23.21
C GLN A 176 6.63 -14.01 -22.75
N GLY A 177 7.19 -12.88 -22.31
CA GLY A 177 8.60 -12.76 -21.98
C GLY A 177 9.48 -12.47 -23.19
N GLU A 178 8.91 -11.87 -24.24
CA GLU A 178 9.68 -11.43 -25.41
C GLU A 178 10.80 -10.47 -24.99
N THR A 179 11.96 -10.62 -25.62
CA THR A 179 13.09 -9.69 -25.47
C THR A 179 12.77 -8.36 -26.14
N LEU A 180 13.49 -7.29 -25.79
CA LEU A 180 13.33 -5.99 -26.42
C LEU A 180 13.42 -6.09 -27.96
N THR A 181 14.40 -6.81 -28.49
CA THR A 181 14.58 -7.00 -29.94
C THR A 181 13.39 -7.70 -30.59
N GLN A 182 12.77 -8.66 -29.90
CA GLN A 182 11.57 -9.33 -30.40
C GLN A 182 10.37 -8.38 -30.41
N LEU A 183 10.22 -7.52 -29.40
CA LEU A 183 9.17 -6.50 -29.34
C LEU A 183 9.35 -5.43 -30.42
N GLU A 184 10.58 -4.97 -30.66
CA GLU A 184 10.93 -4.02 -31.74
C GLU A 184 10.74 -4.63 -33.16
N GLY A 185 10.70 -5.96 -33.27
CA GLY A 185 10.49 -6.69 -34.52
C GLY A 185 9.04 -6.66 -34.99
N ALA A 186 8.46 -7.83 -35.24
CA ALA A 186 7.10 -7.95 -35.79
C ALA A 186 6.02 -7.22 -34.96
N PRO A 187 6.00 -7.26 -33.61
CA PRO A 187 4.99 -6.56 -32.83
C PRO A 187 4.99 -5.04 -33.08
N SER A 188 6.16 -4.39 -33.02
CA SER A 188 6.23 -2.96 -33.26
C SER A 188 6.02 -2.58 -34.72
N GLN A 189 6.63 -3.33 -35.66
CA GLN A 189 6.51 -3.05 -37.09
C GLN A 189 5.08 -3.25 -37.64
N ASN A 190 4.34 -4.22 -37.10
CA ASN A 190 2.94 -4.45 -37.46
C ASN A 190 1.97 -3.50 -36.73
N GLY A 191 2.49 -2.57 -35.92
CA GLY A 191 1.70 -1.58 -35.19
C GLY A 191 0.91 -2.17 -34.01
N LEU A 192 1.26 -3.35 -33.51
CA LEU A 192 0.63 -3.98 -32.34
C LEU A 192 0.97 -3.20 -31.06
N LEU A 193 2.20 -2.70 -30.98
CA LEU A 193 2.73 -1.92 -29.87
C LEU A 193 3.76 -0.88 -30.37
N ALA A 194 4.09 0.06 -29.51
CA ALA A 194 5.17 1.03 -29.67
C ALA A 194 6.23 0.78 -28.58
N VAL A 195 7.49 0.80 -28.99
CA VAL A 195 8.66 0.68 -28.10
C VAL A 195 9.30 2.06 -27.99
N TRP A 196 9.43 2.54 -26.76
CA TRP A 196 9.94 3.88 -26.49
C TRP A 196 11.24 3.81 -25.69
N LYS A 197 12.36 3.83 -26.41
CA LYS A 197 13.70 3.91 -25.82
C LYS A 197 14.20 5.35 -25.74
N TRP A 198 15.04 5.61 -24.75
CA TRP A 198 15.84 6.83 -24.71
C TRP A 198 17.12 6.62 -25.53
N ASP A 199 17.43 7.53 -26.45
CA ASP A 199 18.50 7.35 -27.44
C ASP A 199 19.53 8.51 -27.48
N GLY A 200 19.45 9.45 -26.53
CA GLY A 200 20.42 10.55 -26.33
C GLY A 200 20.52 11.60 -27.43
N THR A 201 20.17 11.28 -28.67
CA THR A 201 20.14 12.20 -29.83
C THR A 201 19.17 13.38 -29.63
N LYS A 202 18.22 13.23 -28.69
CA LYS A 202 17.24 14.27 -28.32
C LYS A 202 17.86 15.49 -27.62
N ASN A 203 19.10 15.40 -27.15
CA ASN A 203 19.83 16.54 -26.57
C ASN A 203 20.40 17.51 -27.64
N ASP A 204 20.58 17.06 -28.88
CA ASP A 204 21.17 17.90 -29.95
C ASP A 204 20.14 18.84 -30.60
N LYS A 205 18.84 18.68 -30.31
CA LYS A 205 17.81 19.66 -30.68
C LYS A 205 17.73 20.78 -29.63
N GLN A 206 18.86 21.43 -29.31
CA GLN A 206 18.77 22.77 -28.75
C GLN A 206 18.01 23.65 -29.75
N PRO A 207 17.05 24.50 -29.34
CA PRO A 207 16.55 25.53 -30.22
C PRO A 207 17.76 26.36 -30.62
N GLN A 208 18.10 26.35 -31.91
CA GLN A 208 19.01 27.35 -32.44
C GLN A 208 18.40 28.71 -32.07
N THR A 209 18.94 29.34 -31.02
CA THR A 209 18.75 30.75 -30.78
C THR A 209 19.29 31.43 -32.04
N SER A 210 18.37 31.87 -32.89
CA SER A 210 18.70 32.71 -34.05
C SER A 210 19.57 33.86 -33.54
N ASN A 211 20.84 33.83 -33.91
CA ASN A 211 21.74 34.95 -33.80
C ASN A 211 21.31 36.05 -34.80
N GLU A 212 21.80 37.26 -34.52
CA GLU A 212 21.84 38.45 -35.39
C GLU A 212 20.64 39.42 -35.32
N LEU A 213 20.54 40.13 -34.20
CA LEU A 213 20.13 41.53 -34.23
C LEU A 213 21.27 42.33 -34.87
N GLU A 214 21.22 42.54 -36.19
CA GLU A 214 22.03 43.57 -36.85
C GLU A 214 21.62 44.95 -36.32
N THR A 215 22.41 45.52 -35.42
CA THR A 215 22.32 46.93 -35.07
C THR A 215 22.94 47.75 -36.20
N LYS A 216 22.12 48.46 -36.98
CA LYS A 216 22.61 49.55 -37.85
C LYS A 216 22.74 50.83 -37.02
N PRO A 217 23.88 51.56 -37.08
CA PRO A 217 23.96 52.89 -36.51
C PRO A 217 23.23 53.87 -37.43
N VAL A 218 22.40 54.72 -36.82
CA VAL A 218 21.75 55.84 -37.50
C VAL A 218 22.78 56.96 -37.67
N GLN A 219 23.01 57.39 -38.91
CA GLN A 219 23.61 58.68 -39.24
C GLN A 219 22.50 59.66 -39.63
#